data_AF-A0A926EPU0-F1
#
_entry.id   AF-A0A926EPU0-F1
#
_cell.length_a   1.000
_cell.length_b   1.000
_cell.length_c   1.000
_cell.angle_alpha   90.00
_cell.angle_beta   90.00
_cell.angle_gamma   90.00
#
_symmetry.space_group_name_H-M   'P 1'
#
loop_
_entity.id
_entity.type
_entity.pdbx_description
1 polymer ?
#
loop_
_entity_poly.entity_id
_entity_poly.type
_entity_poly.pdbx_seq_one_letter_code
_entity_poly.pdbx_strand_id
1 'polypeptide(L)'
;MRAILKYLGRPQDVNLEQIWTRNKPKNDLEIVQMIAQTSNTVLSDETKTKVHPLSDDWSTERERIAKEQEIASQNMFDDFSNPGGTE
;
A
#
# COMPACT_ATOMS: atom_id res chain seq x y z
N MET A 1 14.20 -26.89 -0.87
CA MET A 1 15.18 -25.81 -1.13
C MET A 1 16.56 -26.31 -1.56
N ARG A 2 17.25 -27.13 -0.74
CA ARG A 2 18.56 -27.73 -1.09
C ARG A 2 18.59 -28.48 -2.43
N ALA A 3 17.51 -29.16 -2.80
CA ALA A 3 17.39 -29.86 -4.09
C ALA A 3 17.32 -28.90 -5.29
N ILE A 4 16.63 -27.76 -5.15
CA ILE A 4 16.49 -26.73 -6.20
C ILE A 4 17.82 -25.98 -6.37
N LEU A 5 18.48 -25.62 -5.27
CA LEU A 5 19.80 -24.99 -5.31
C LEU A 5 20.87 -25.91 -5.92
N LYS A 6 20.81 -27.23 -5.64
CA LYS A 6 21.67 -28.25 -6.25
C LYS A 6 21.41 -28.40 -7.75
N TYR A 7 20.15 -28.33 -8.18
CA TYR A 7 19.79 -28.34 -9.61
C TYR A 7 20.30 -27.09 -10.34
N LEU A 8 20.25 -25.92 -9.69
CA LEU A 8 20.70 -24.64 -10.26
C LEU A 8 22.21 -24.38 -10.10
N GLY A 9 22.98 -25.31 -9.52
CA GLY A 9 24.43 -25.18 -9.32
C GLY A 9 24.85 -24.04 -8.37
N ARG A 10 23.94 -23.55 -7.52
CA ARG A 10 24.20 -22.45 -6.59
C ARG A 10 24.69 -22.95 -5.22
N PRO A 11 25.51 -22.15 -4.50
CA PRO A 11 25.97 -22.51 -3.16
C PRO A 11 24.77 -22.75 -2.23
N GLN A 12 24.88 -23.78 -1.39
CA GLN A 12 23.79 -24.21 -0.50
C GLN A 12 23.55 -23.27 0.69
N ASP A 13 24.41 -22.27 0.87
CA ASP A 13 24.49 -21.40 2.05
C ASP A 13 23.84 -20.02 1.80
N VAL A 14 22.69 -20.02 1.12
CA VAL A 14 21.92 -18.80 0.88
C VAL A 14 20.90 -18.63 1.99
N ASN A 15 20.96 -17.50 2.69
CA ASN A 15 19.93 -17.08 3.64
C ASN A 15 18.63 -16.80 2.88
N LEU A 16 17.67 -17.70 3.00
CA LEU A 16 16.33 -17.56 2.46
C LEU A 16 15.36 -17.24 3.60
N GLU A 17 14.68 -16.11 3.50
CA GLU A 17 13.55 -15.80 4.35
C GLU A 17 12.30 -16.52 3.81
N GLN A 18 11.72 -17.42 4.61
CA GLN A 18 10.46 -18.07 4.29
C GLN A 18 9.33 -17.43 5.09
N ILE A 19 8.40 -16.78 4.39
CA ILE A 19 7.21 -16.20 4.99
C ILE A 19 6.06 -17.18 4.84
N TRP A 20 5.52 -17.66 5.96
CA TRP A 20 4.36 -18.55 5.98
C TRP A 20 3.07 -17.75 6.14
N THR A 21 2.26 -17.69 5.08
CA THR A 21 0.96 -17.00 5.10
C THR A 21 -0.16 -17.99 5.41
N ARG A 22 -0.97 -17.71 6.44
CA ARG A 22 -2.18 -18.49 6.72
C ARG A 22 -3.35 -17.94 5.92
N ASN A 23 -3.98 -18.80 5.10
CA ASN A 23 -5.20 -18.47 4.37
C ASN A 23 -6.42 -18.71 5.29
N LYS A 24 -6.62 -17.82 6.27
CA LYS A 24 -7.83 -17.82 7.10
C LYS A 24 -8.91 -17.01 6.37
N PRO A 25 -10.15 -17.48 6.26
CA PRO A 25 -11.24 -16.64 5.77
C PRO A 25 -11.36 -15.42 6.69
N LYS A 26 -11.18 -14.24 6.11
CA LYS A 26 -11.33 -12.95 6.79
C LYS A 26 -12.59 -12.28 6.25
N ASN A 27 -13.26 -11.52 7.11
CA ASN A 27 -14.36 -10.66 6.68
C ASN A 27 -13.76 -9.31 6.29
N ASP A 28 -13.55 -9.11 4.99
CA ASP A 28 -12.91 -7.88 4.48
C ASP A 28 -13.75 -6.63 4.81
N LEU A 29 -15.08 -6.77 4.89
CA LEU A 29 -15.98 -5.67 5.20
C LEU A 29 -15.77 -5.14 6.64
N GLU A 30 -15.60 -6.05 7.61
CA GLU A 30 -15.32 -5.67 9.00
C GLU A 30 -13.95 -4.99 9.12
N ILE A 31 -12.95 -5.47 8.38
CA ILE A 31 -11.60 -4.89 8.40
C ILE A 31 -11.62 -3.48 7.83
N VAL A 32 -12.30 -3.28 6.71
CA VAL A 32 -12.45 -1.94 6.09
C VAL A 32 -13.20 -0.99 7.03
N GLN A 33 -14.30 -1.44 7.65
CA GLN A 33 -15.03 -0.62 8.62
C GLN A 33 -14.17 -0.23 9.82
N MET A 34 -13.41 -1.18 10.38
CA MET A 34 -12.50 -0.91 11.49
C MET A 34 -11.42 0.11 11.11
N ILE A 35 -10.82 -0.01 9.91
CA ILE A 35 -9.83 0.93 9.40
C ILE A 35 -10.42 2.34 9.22
N ALA A 36 -11.64 2.43 8.69
CA ALA A 36 -12.34 3.70 8.48
C ALA A 36 -12.74 4.39 9.80
N GLN A 37 -13.15 3.61 10.81
CA GLN A 37 -13.52 4.13 12.13
C GLN A 37 -12.32 4.50 13.00
N THR A 38 -11.15 3.92 12.73
CA THR A 38 -9.93 4.21 13.50
C THR A 38 -9.42 5.61 13.16
N SER A 39 -9.32 6.48 14.16
CA SER A 39 -8.81 7.84 13.97
C SER A 39 -7.35 7.84 13.51
N ASN A 40 -6.96 8.82 12.68
CA ASN A 40 -5.58 9.04 12.24
C ASN A 40 -4.62 9.37 13.40
N THR A 41 -5.17 9.74 14.56
CA THR A 41 -4.40 9.94 15.81
C THR A 41 -3.96 8.63 16.46
N VAL A 42 -4.66 7.53 16.18
CA VAL A 42 -4.40 6.20 16.77
C VAL A 42 -3.67 5.31 15.77
N LEU A 43 -3.99 5.40 14.48
CA LEU A 43 -3.34 4.62 13.43
C LEU A 43 -2.91 5.53 12.28
N SER A 44 -1.61 5.52 11.97
CA SER A 44 -1.07 6.21 10.79
C SER A 44 -1.68 5.65 9.52
N ASP A 45 -1.88 6.53 8.53
CA ASP A 45 -2.34 6.15 7.19
C ASP A 45 -1.44 5.07 6.55
N GLU A 46 -0.15 5.03 6.89
CA GLU A 46 0.78 4.00 6.40
C GLU A 46 0.38 2.61 6.92
N THR A 47 0.00 2.53 8.19
CA THR A 47 -0.45 1.27 8.81
C THR A 47 -1.84 0.89 8.29
N LYS A 48 -2.70 1.88 8.00
CA LYS A 48 -4.02 1.63 7.38
C LYS A 48 -3.88 1.01 6.00
N THR A 49 -3.01 1.55 5.13
CA THR A 49 -2.77 1.00 3.79
C THR A 49 -2.18 -0.41 3.88
N LYS A 50 -1.24 -0.66 4.80
CA LYS A 50 -0.62 -1.98 4.98
C LYS A 50 -1.59 -3.08 5.43
N VAL A 51 -2.61 -2.74 6.22
CA VAL A 51 -3.58 -3.71 6.76
C VAL A 51 -4.81 -3.85 5.86
N HIS A 52 -4.96 -2.98 4.86
CA HIS A 52 -6.11 -2.96 3.98
C HIS A 52 -6.19 -4.25 3.13
N PRO A 53 -7.34 -4.97 3.10
CA PRO A 53 -7.46 -6.24 2.39
C PRO A 53 -7.19 -6.16 0.88
N LEU A 54 -7.43 -5.00 0.28
CA LEU A 54 -7.20 -4.74 -1.15
C LEU A 54 -5.81 -4.19 -1.47
N SER A 55 -4.92 -4.04 -0.48
CA SER A 55 -3.55 -3.57 -0.71
C SER A 55 -2.61 -4.78 -0.77
N ASP A 56 -2.22 -5.16 -1.98
CA ASP A 56 -1.22 -6.21 -2.20
C ASP A 56 0.21 -5.70 -1.92
N ASP A 57 0.52 -4.50 -2.44
CA ASP A 57 1.77 -3.80 -2.19
C ASP A 57 1.51 -2.38 -1.68
N TRP A 58 1.59 -2.25 -0.36
CA TRP A 58 1.38 -0.99 0.36
C TRP A 58 2.37 0.11 -0.04
N SER A 59 3.57 -0.25 -0.52
CA SER A 59 4.61 0.70 -0.87
C SER A 59 4.26 1.43 -2.18
N THR A 60 3.85 0.66 -3.19
CA THR A 60 3.39 1.17 -4.48
C THR A 60 2.09 1.98 -4.34
N GLU A 61 1.15 1.53 -3.50
CA GLU A 61 -0.11 2.26 -3.27
C GLU A 61 0.12 3.62 -2.59
N ARG A 62 1.07 3.70 -1.65
CA ARG A 62 1.44 4.98 -1.02
C ARG A 62 2.05 5.96 -2.01
N GLU A 63 2.91 5.48 -2.91
CA GLU A 63 3.46 6.34 -3.97
C GLU A 63 2.35 6.88 -4.89
N ARG A 64 1.36 6.05 -5.22
CA ARG A 64 0.20 6.47 -6.02
C ARG A 64 -0.63 7.53 -5.31
N ILE A 65 -0.93 7.34 -4.03
CA ILE A 65 -1.68 8.30 -3.21
C ILE A 65 -0.93 9.64 -3.10
N ALA A 66 0.40 9.61 -2.92
CA ALA A 66 1.21 10.82 -2.85
C ALA A 66 1.17 11.60 -4.17
N LYS A 67 1.31 10.92 -5.31
CA LYS A 67 1.18 11.53 -6.64
C LYS A 67 -0.21 12.12 -6.87
N GLU A 68 -1.26 11.41 -6.46
CA GLU A 68 -2.63 11.89 -6.56
C GLU A 68 -2.87 13.14 -5.71
N GLN A 69 -2.33 13.18 -4.48
CA GLN A 69 -2.40 14.36 -3.62
C GLN A 69 -1.64 15.55 -4.21
N GLU A 70 -0.45 15.31 -4.78
CA GLU A 70 0.33 16.36 -5.43
C GLU A 70 -0.41 16.94 -6.63
N ILE A 71 -0.93 16.08 -7.52
CA ILE A 71 -1.74 16.51 -8.67
C ILE A 71 -2.99 17.26 -8.22
N ALA A 72 -3.71 16.75 -7.21
CA ALA A 72 -4.88 17.44 -6.67
C ALA A 72 -4.53 18.81 -6.10
N SER A 73 -3.40 18.93 -5.39
CA SER A 73 -2.92 20.21 -4.85
C SER A 73 -2.52 21.20 -5.95
N GLN A 74 -1.87 20.71 -7.02
CA GLN A 74 -1.51 21.52 -8.19
C GLN A 74 -2.76 21.99 -8.94
N ASN A 75 -3.73 21.10 -9.18
CA ASN A 75 -4.99 21.45 -9.85
C ASN A 75 -5.80 22.48 -9.04
N MET A 76 -5.84 22.35 -7.71
CA MET A 76 -6.50 23.34 -6.83
C MET A 76 -5.77 24.69 -6.86
N PHE A 77 -4.44 24.68 -6.90
CA PHE A 77 -3.65 25.91 -7.00
C PHE A 77 -3.83 26.60 -8.36
N ASP A 78 -3.88 25.83 -9.45
CA ASP A 78 -4.11 26.34 -10.80
C ASP A 78 -5.50 27.00 -10.92
N ASP A 79 -6.54 26.34 -10.41
CA ASP A 79 -7.92 26.87 -10.35
C ASP A 79 -8.01 28.17 -9.52
N PHE A 80 -7.27 28.25 -8.40
CA PHE A 80 -7.22 29.47 -7.58
C PHE A 80 -6.38 30.60 -8.21
N SER A 81 -5.39 30.25 -9.02
CA SER A 81 -4.48 31.19 -9.68
C SER A 81 -5.02 31.77 -10.98
N ASN A 82 -6.10 31.21 -11.53
CA ASN A 82 -6.81 31.71 -12.71
C ASN A 82 -8.21 32.27 -12.40
N PRO A 83 -8.33 33.45 -11.74
CA PRO A 83 -9.62 34.06 -11.43
C PRO A 83 -10.33 34.72 -12.65
N GLY A 84 -9.93 34.41 -13.89
CA GLY A 84 -10.31 35.15 -15.09
C GLY A 84 -10.75 34.33 -16.30
N GLY A 85 -11.30 33.13 -16.10
CA GLY A 85 -11.64 32.18 -17.18
C GLY A 85 -13.11 32.06 -17.58
N THR A 86 -13.96 33.05 -17.26
CA THR A 86 -15.35 33.10 -17.77
C THR A 86 -15.61 34.46 -18.43
N GLU A 87 -15.37 34.53 -19.74
CA GLU A 87 -16.02 35.47 -20.66
C GLU A 87 -16.72 34.67 -21.77
#